data_AF-E1YGR4-F1
#
_entry.id   AF-E1YGR4-F1
#
_cell.length_a   1.000
_cell.length_b   1.000
_cell.length_c   1.000
_cell.angle_alpha   90.00
_cell.angle_beta   90.00
_cell.angle_gamma   90.00
#
_symmetry.space_group_name_H-M   'P 1'
#
loop_
_entity.id
_entity.type
_entity.pdbx_description
1 polymer ?
#
loop_
_entity_poly.entity_id
_entity_poly.type
_entity_poly.pdbx_seq_one_letter_code
_entity_poly.pdbx_strand_id
1 'polypeptide(L)'
;MLKCLHWQNISPMHYQAKTIFLMLEIICYAKVGKAQEVYPSEELVLDKGKGKKSKVLYSVDGIAAMHSQKIGNALRTIDTWYPEFGDPATSAGPIAIEPYGAVTNLGKAYRTPRDKQDFYTFFDKFARGEKLERIEDEHYVMAVLVRGGVFGESDK
;
A
#
# COMPACT_ATOMS: atom_id res chain seq x y z
N MET A 1 22.48 14.74 -13.42
CA MET A 1 23.24 13.65 -14.07
C MET A 1 23.29 12.49 -13.09
N LEU A 2 22.28 11.62 -13.12
CA LEU A 2 22.20 10.44 -12.22
C LEU A 2 23.00 9.31 -12.87
N LYS A 3 24.00 8.77 -12.17
CA LYS A 3 24.73 7.58 -12.61
C LYS A 3 23.92 6.33 -12.25
N CYS A 4 23.62 5.57 -13.30
CA CYS A 4 23.00 4.25 -13.29
C CYS A 4 23.96 3.24 -12.63
N LEU A 5 23.50 2.54 -11.59
CA LEU A 5 24.21 1.42 -10.98
C LEU A 5 23.85 0.13 -11.73
N HIS A 6 24.89 -0.48 -12.30
CA HIS A 6 24.88 -1.77 -12.98
C HIS A 6 24.43 -2.89 -12.04
N TRP A 7 23.41 -3.64 -12.44
CA TRP A 7 23.10 -4.96 -11.87
C TRP A 7 23.83 -6.02 -12.69
N GLN A 8 24.80 -6.71 -12.10
CA GLN A 8 25.39 -7.91 -12.68
C GLN A 8 25.31 -9.07 -11.68
N ASN A 9 24.77 -10.18 -12.19
CA ASN A 9 24.87 -11.57 -11.72
C ASN A 9 23.96 -12.00 -10.56
N ILE A 10 22.77 -12.51 -10.91
CA ILE A 10 21.97 -13.39 -10.05
C ILE A 10 22.16 -14.83 -10.58
N SER A 11 22.90 -15.65 -9.84
CA SER A 11 22.95 -17.11 -10.01
C SER A 11 21.73 -17.77 -9.35
N PRO A 12 21.31 -18.97 -9.79
CA PRO A 12 20.08 -19.62 -9.30
C PRO A 12 20.21 -20.01 -7.83
N MET A 13 19.53 -19.25 -6.96
CA MET A 13 19.62 -19.40 -5.52
C MET A 13 18.67 -20.50 -5.02
N HIS A 14 19.25 -21.63 -4.60
CA HIS A 14 18.54 -22.62 -3.77
C HIS A 14 18.14 -21.94 -2.46
N TYR A 15 16.85 -21.92 -2.16
CA TYR A 15 16.27 -21.28 -0.97
C TYR A 15 16.56 -22.11 0.28
N GLN A 16 17.77 -22.00 0.82
CA GLN A 16 18.07 -22.34 2.21
C GLN A 16 17.65 -21.14 3.06
N ALA A 17 16.87 -21.36 4.12
CA ALA A 17 16.33 -20.33 5.01
C ALA A 17 17.47 -19.55 5.69
N LYS A 18 17.99 -18.56 4.98
CA LYS A 18 18.97 -17.61 5.47
C LYS A 18 18.18 -16.43 6.01
N THR A 19 18.25 -16.20 7.31
CA THR A 19 17.60 -15.04 7.93
C THR A 19 18.28 -13.78 7.39
N ILE A 20 17.70 -13.20 6.34
CA ILE A 20 18.11 -11.91 5.82
C ILE A 20 17.48 -10.85 6.74
N PHE A 21 18.33 -10.05 7.39
CA PHE A 21 17.89 -8.91 8.18
C PHE A 21 18.24 -7.63 7.42
N LEU A 22 17.25 -6.78 7.20
CA LEU A 22 17.41 -5.49 6.55
C LEU A 22 16.73 -4.42 7.40
N MET A 23 17.52 -3.41 7.80
CA MET A 23 17.04 -2.24 8.51
C MET A 23 17.48 -1.00 7.74
N LEU A 24 16.54 -0.09 7.47
CA LEU A 24 16.76 1.13 6.70
C LEU A 24 16.40 2.34 7.56
N GLU A 25 17.29 3.34 7.56
CA GLU A 25 17.02 4.67 8.11
C GLU A 25 16.81 5.64 6.93
N ILE A 26 15.68 6.34 6.94
CA ILE A 26 15.28 7.23 5.84
C ILE A 26 15.12 8.65 6.38
N ILE A 27 15.90 9.59 5.82
CA ILE A 27 15.86 11.01 6.17
C ILE A 27 15.44 11.81 4.94
N CYS A 28 14.39 12.62 5.07
CA CYS A 28 13.81 13.41 3.98
C CYS A 28 13.85 14.90 4.30
N TYR A 29 14.14 15.72 3.29
CA TYR A 29 14.12 17.19 3.38
C TYR A 29 13.24 17.79 2.28
N ALA A 30 12.49 18.84 2.62
CA ALA A 30 11.68 19.59 1.66
C ALA A 30 11.84 21.09 1.89
N LYS A 31 12.08 21.87 0.82
CA LYS A 31 12.11 23.33 0.87
C LYS A 31 10.69 23.88 0.71
N VAL A 32 10.00 24.11 1.82
CA VAL A 32 8.63 24.64 1.82
C VAL A 32 8.56 26.16 1.84
N GLY A 33 9.53 26.83 2.47
CA GLY A 33 9.53 28.28 2.69
C GLY A 33 9.43 28.65 4.17
N LYS A 34 9.61 29.92 4.49
CA LYS A 34 9.58 30.40 5.88
C LYS A 34 8.14 30.39 6.41
N ALA A 35 7.95 29.86 7.62
CA ALA A 35 6.68 29.85 8.34
C ALA A 35 5.50 29.23 7.55
N GLN A 36 5.79 28.30 6.65
CA GLN A 36 4.76 27.53 5.96
C GLN A 36 4.19 26.44 6.87
N GLU A 37 2.92 26.11 6.66
CA GLU A 37 2.26 25.04 7.38
C GLU A 37 2.86 23.68 7.01
N VAL A 38 2.91 22.78 8.00
CA VAL A 38 3.27 21.38 7.82
C VAL A 38 2.07 20.50 8.16
N TYR A 39 1.98 19.34 7.52
CA TYR A 39 0.78 18.50 7.54
C TYR A 39 1.05 17.14 8.21
N PRO A 40 1.09 17.06 9.55
CA PRO A 40 1.16 15.79 10.26
C PRO A 40 -0.15 15.00 10.09
N SER A 41 -0.19 13.77 10.62
CA SER A 41 -1.43 12.98 10.60
C SER A 41 -2.52 13.58 11.49
N GLU A 42 -3.78 13.24 11.23
CA GLU A 42 -4.93 13.71 12.02
C GLU A 42 -5.45 12.56 12.89
N GLU A 43 -5.84 12.89 14.13
CA GLU A 43 -6.44 11.98 15.09
C GLU A 43 -7.97 12.04 15.02
N LEU A 44 -8.59 10.87 14.84
CA LEU A 44 -10.04 10.75 14.86
C LEU A 44 -10.53 10.58 16.30
N VAL A 45 -11.07 11.65 16.88
CA VAL A 45 -11.65 11.64 18.23
C VAL A 45 -13.17 11.65 18.12
N LEU A 46 -13.81 10.50 18.39
CA LEU A 46 -15.26 10.31 18.20
C LEU A 46 -16.12 10.87 19.35
N ASP A 47 -15.61 10.91 20.59
CA ASP A 47 -16.37 11.38 21.76
C ASP A 47 -16.06 12.85 22.12
N LYS A 48 -16.47 13.74 21.22
CA LYS A 48 -16.35 15.18 21.42
C LYS A 48 -17.63 15.72 22.06
N GLY A 49 -17.63 15.81 23.40
CA GLY A 49 -18.59 16.66 24.11
C GLY A 49 -18.62 18.09 23.53
N LYS A 50 -19.77 18.77 23.63
CA LYS A 50 -19.99 20.11 23.04
C LYS A 50 -18.87 21.08 23.46
N GLY A 51 -18.21 21.71 22.48
CA GLY A 51 -17.16 22.73 22.70
C GLY A 51 -15.71 22.24 22.55
N LYS A 52 -15.44 20.98 22.20
CA LYS A 52 -14.07 20.46 21.99
C LYS A 52 -13.51 20.76 20.58
N LYS A 53 -12.18 20.82 20.46
CA LYS A 53 -11.44 21.14 19.22
C LYS A 53 -11.90 20.29 18.02
N SER A 54 -12.16 20.94 16.90
CA SER A 54 -12.61 20.29 15.65
C SER A 54 -11.53 19.40 15.03
N LYS A 55 -10.26 19.80 15.12
CA LYS A 55 -9.11 19.09 14.54
C LYS A 55 -8.06 18.79 15.62
N VAL A 56 -7.56 17.57 15.62
CA VAL A 56 -6.48 17.12 16.51
C VAL A 56 -5.40 16.49 15.65
N LEU A 57 -4.16 16.94 15.77
CA LEU A 57 -3.04 16.46 14.99
C LEU A 57 -2.23 15.44 15.79
N TYR A 58 -1.72 14.42 15.12
CA TYR A 58 -0.90 13.38 15.71
C TYR A 58 0.48 13.91 16.08
N SER A 59 0.94 13.53 17.28
CA SER A 59 2.27 13.87 17.79
C SER A 59 2.80 12.75 18.68
N VAL A 60 4.12 12.63 18.73
CA VAL A 60 4.86 11.74 19.64
C VAL A 60 5.79 12.63 20.44
N ASP A 61 5.70 12.57 21.77
CA ASP A 61 6.54 13.36 22.69
C ASP A 61 6.58 14.86 22.36
N GLY A 62 5.43 15.42 21.95
CA GLY A 62 5.28 16.83 21.58
C GLY A 62 5.79 17.20 20.18
N ILE A 63 6.26 16.24 19.39
CA ILE A 63 6.73 16.44 18.01
C ILE A 63 5.63 16.00 17.04
N ALA A 64 5.25 16.89 16.11
CA ALA A 64 4.28 16.57 15.06
C ALA A 64 4.76 15.37 14.21
N ALA A 65 3.90 14.38 14.03
CA ALA A 65 4.31 13.09 13.46
C ALA A 65 3.35 12.58 12.37
N MET A 66 3.85 11.64 11.58
CA MET A 66 3.05 10.86 10.64
C MET A 66 2.80 9.47 11.20
N HIS A 67 1.56 8.98 11.09
CA HIS A 67 1.24 7.61 11.43
C HIS A 67 2.03 6.62 10.57
N SER A 68 2.58 5.57 11.17
CA SER A 68 3.40 4.56 10.47
C SER A 68 2.61 3.88 9.35
N GLN A 69 1.33 3.57 9.57
CA GLN A 69 0.44 3.01 8.57
C GLN A 69 0.19 3.94 7.37
N LYS A 70 0.31 5.26 7.55
CA LYS A 70 0.18 6.23 6.45
C LYS A 70 1.42 6.22 5.56
N ILE A 71 2.60 6.05 6.15
CA ILE A 71 3.84 5.80 5.42
C ILE A 71 3.79 4.43 4.73
N GLY A 72 3.34 3.39 5.44
CA GLY A 72 3.18 2.05 4.88
C GLY A 72 2.19 2.02 3.71
N ASN A 73 1.09 2.76 3.79
CA ASN A 73 0.14 2.93 2.67
C ASN A 73 0.82 3.56 1.45
N ALA A 74 1.59 4.63 1.64
CA ALA A 74 2.33 5.29 0.56
C ALA A 74 3.39 4.36 -0.08
N LEU A 75 4.11 3.57 0.72
CA LEU A 75 5.13 2.63 0.22
C LEU A 75 4.53 1.52 -0.65
N ARG A 76 3.32 1.04 -0.31
CA ARG A 76 2.64 -0.01 -1.08
C ARG A 76 1.72 0.54 -2.19
N THR A 77 1.84 1.81 -2.54
CA THR A 77 1.17 2.42 -3.70
C THR A 77 1.90 2.01 -4.99
N ILE A 78 1.70 0.75 -5.37
CA ILE A 78 2.40 0.11 -6.48
C ILE A 78 1.45 -0.63 -7.44
N ASP A 79 0.15 -0.71 -7.13
CA ASP A 79 -0.78 -1.42 -7.99
C ASP A 79 -1.08 -0.61 -9.25
N THR A 80 -0.42 -0.98 -10.33
CA THR A 80 -0.64 -0.45 -11.69
C THR A 80 -1.29 -1.50 -12.59
N TRP A 81 -1.90 -2.53 -12.01
CA TRP A 81 -2.33 -3.72 -12.75
C TRP A 81 -3.83 -3.97 -12.72
N TYR A 82 -4.58 -3.11 -12.03
CA TYR A 82 -6.04 -3.17 -11.99
C TYR A 82 -6.62 -2.77 -13.37
N PRO A 83 -7.81 -3.28 -13.75
CA PRO A 83 -8.33 -3.16 -15.12
C PRO A 83 -8.37 -1.74 -15.68
N GLU A 84 -8.77 -0.77 -14.85
CA GLU A 84 -8.94 0.62 -15.26
C GLU A 84 -7.62 1.43 -15.25
N PHE A 85 -6.47 0.85 -14.92
CA PHE A 85 -5.22 1.62 -14.79
C PHE A 85 -4.84 2.36 -16.09
N GLY A 86 -5.04 1.70 -17.23
CA GLY A 86 -4.72 2.24 -18.55
C GLY A 86 -5.74 3.22 -19.12
N ASP A 87 -6.89 3.42 -18.47
CA ASP A 87 -7.94 4.33 -18.94
C ASP A 87 -7.78 5.73 -18.32
N PRO A 88 -7.42 6.76 -19.11
CA PRO A 88 -7.23 8.12 -18.59
C PRO A 88 -8.47 8.74 -17.94
N ALA A 89 -9.68 8.26 -18.26
CA ALA A 89 -10.92 8.80 -17.74
C ALA A 89 -11.33 8.17 -16.39
N THR A 90 -10.94 6.92 -16.13
CA THR A 90 -11.42 6.16 -14.96
C THR A 90 -10.31 5.75 -13.99
N SER A 91 -9.05 5.78 -14.43
CA SER A 91 -7.88 5.43 -13.62
C SER A 91 -7.69 6.36 -12.42
N ALA A 92 -7.30 5.78 -11.28
CA ALA A 92 -6.78 6.51 -10.12
C ALA A 92 -5.24 6.71 -10.16
N GLY A 93 -4.57 6.27 -11.22
CA GLY A 93 -3.12 6.08 -11.22
C GLY A 93 -2.70 4.92 -10.29
N PRO A 94 -1.44 4.83 -9.87
CA PRO A 94 -1.01 3.79 -8.95
C PRO A 94 -1.83 3.85 -7.64
N ILE A 95 -2.42 2.73 -7.23
CA ILE A 95 -3.18 2.64 -5.98
C ILE A 95 -2.43 1.79 -4.95
N ALA A 96 -2.74 2.02 -3.67
CA ALA A 96 -2.22 1.21 -2.59
C ALA A 96 -2.74 -0.22 -2.70
N ILE A 97 -1.85 -1.20 -2.52
CA ILE A 97 -2.21 -2.63 -2.59
C ILE A 97 -3.24 -2.96 -1.51
N GLU A 98 -4.45 -3.33 -1.92
CA GLU A 98 -5.56 -3.71 -1.04
C GLU A 98 -6.28 -4.94 -1.65
N PRO A 99 -6.90 -5.82 -0.84
CA PRO A 99 -7.59 -7.01 -1.34
C PRO A 99 -8.67 -6.74 -2.39
N TYR A 100 -9.29 -5.56 -2.35
CA TYR A 100 -10.33 -5.13 -3.29
C TYR A 100 -9.93 -3.87 -4.08
N GLY A 101 -8.65 -3.45 -4.02
CA GLY A 101 -8.20 -2.22 -4.67
C GLY A 101 -9.01 -0.99 -4.23
N ALA A 102 -9.32 -0.90 -2.94
CA ALA A 102 -10.18 0.14 -2.39
C ALA A 102 -9.43 1.46 -2.23
N VAL A 103 -10.00 2.54 -2.80
CA VAL A 103 -9.50 3.91 -2.72
C VAL A 103 -10.51 4.74 -1.96
N THR A 104 -10.26 4.92 -0.66
CA THR A 104 -11.24 5.44 0.31
C THR A 104 -11.68 6.88 0.05
N ASN A 105 -10.76 7.75 -0.39
CA ASN A 105 -11.08 9.13 -0.76
C ASN A 105 -11.97 9.24 -2.02
N LEU A 106 -11.94 8.23 -2.89
CA LEU A 106 -12.83 8.14 -4.07
C LEU A 106 -14.09 7.32 -3.80
N GLY A 107 -14.16 6.60 -2.67
CA GLY A 107 -15.26 5.68 -2.37
C GLY A 107 -15.40 4.54 -3.38
N LYS A 108 -14.31 4.16 -4.07
CA LYS A 108 -14.32 3.20 -5.18
C LYS A 108 -13.42 1.99 -4.91
N ALA A 109 -13.87 0.81 -5.32
CA ALA A 109 -13.07 -0.41 -5.39
C ALA A 109 -12.73 -0.73 -6.84
N TYR A 110 -11.45 -0.78 -7.18
CA TYR A 110 -10.96 -1.02 -8.54
C TYR A 110 -10.79 -2.51 -8.89
N ARG A 111 -10.88 -3.39 -7.88
CA ARG A 111 -10.77 -4.83 -8.04
C ARG A 111 -11.95 -5.50 -7.36
N THR A 112 -12.98 -5.82 -8.14
CA THR A 112 -14.23 -6.35 -7.58
C THR A 112 -14.30 -7.87 -7.72
N PRO A 113 -14.96 -8.57 -6.76
CA PRO A 113 -15.28 -9.98 -6.90
C PRO A 113 -16.20 -10.29 -8.09
N ARG A 114 -17.06 -9.33 -8.46
CA ARG A 114 -17.94 -9.44 -9.63
C ARG A 114 -17.13 -9.66 -10.91
N ASP A 115 -16.05 -8.90 -11.05
CA ASP A 115 -15.17 -8.95 -12.23
C ASP A 115 -14.06 -10.00 -12.07
N LYS A 116 -14.02 -10.73 -10.94
CA LYS A 116 -13.00 -11.74 -10.62
C LYS A 116 -11.58 -11.17 -10.64
N GLN A 117 -11.42 -9.92 -10.20
CA GLN A 117 -10.15 -9.20 -10.18
C GLN A 117 -9.61 -8.96 -8.76
N ASP A 118 -10.36 -9.38 -7.74
CA ASP A 118 -9.99 -9.22 -6.34
C ASP A 118 -8.96 -10.28 -5.88
N PHE A 119 -8.33 -10.01 -4.75
CA PHE A 119 -7.32 -10.87 -4.17
C PHE A 119 -7.80 -12.30 -3.92
N TYR A 120 -9.01 -12.51 -3.39
CA TYR A 120 -9.45 -13.85 -3.01
C TYR A 120 -9.68 -14.72 -4.24
N THR A 121 -10.24 -14.17 -5.31
CA THR A 121 -10.42 -14.89 -6.58
C THR A 121 -9.08 -15.35 -7.17
N PHE A 122 -8.06 -14.48 -7.15
CA PHE A 122 -6.73 -14.85 -7.65
C PHE A 122 -5.99 -15.79 -6.69
N PHE A 123 -6.03 -15.51 -5.40
CA PHE A 123 -5.34 -16.29 -4.38
C PHE A 123 -5.86 -17.73 -4.32
N ASP A 124 -7.16 -17.95 -4.48
CA ASP A 124 -7.77 -19.27 -4.47
C ASP A 124 -7.22 -20.18 -5.59
N LYS A 125 -7.05 -19.65 -6.80
CA LYS A 125 -6.40 -20.36 -7.92
C LYS A 125 -4.90 -20.55 -7.67
N PHE A 126 -4.21 -19.47 -7.30
CA PHE A 126 -2.76 -19.46 -7.13
C PHE A 126 -2.30 -20.39 -6.02
N ALA A 127 -3.04 -20.46 -4.90
CA ALA A 127 -2.75 -21.33 -3.77
C ALA A 127 -2.93 -22.83 -4.10
N ARG A 128 -3.75 -23.18 -5.10
CA ARG A 128 -3.88 -24.55 -5.63
C ARG A 128 -2.80 -24.93 -6.63
N GLY A 129 -1.85 -24.03 -6.91
CA GLY A 129 -0.78 -24.24 -7.89
C GLY A 129 -1.23 -24.02 -9.33
N GLU A 130 -2.41 -23.42 -9.54
CA GLU A 130 -2.84 -22.99 -10.86
C GLU A 130 -2.08 -21.72 -11.27
N LYS A 131 -1.77 -21.60 -12.57
CA LYS A 131 -1.20 -20.36 -13.12
C LYS A 131 -2.28 -19.33 -13.35
N LEU A 132 -2.01 -18.08 -13.00
CA LEU A 132 -2.85 -16.96 -13.40
C LEU A 132 -2.56 -16.60 -14.87
N GLU A 133 -3.53 -15.97 -15.53
CA GLU A 133 -3.41 -15.61 -16.96
C GLU A 133 -2.30 -14.58 -17.19
N ARG A 134 -2.08 -13.70 -16.21
CA ARG A 134 -1.13 -12.59 -16.27
C ARG A 134 -0.14 -12.68 -15.10
N ILE A 135 1.13 -12.44 -15.39
CA ILE A 135 2.18 -12.35 -14.37
C ILE A 135 1.92 -11.19 -13.40
N GLU A 136 1.28 -10.13 -13.87
CA GLU A 136 0.90 -8.99 -13.06
C GLU A 136 -0.11 -9.33 -11.95
N ASP A 137 -0.97 -10.32 -12.19
CA ASP A 137 -1.92 -10.78 -11.17
C ASP A 137 -1.20 -11.59 -10.08
N GLU A 138 -0.15 -12.32 -10.44
CA GLU A 138 0.74 -12.98 -9.46
C GLU A 138 1.51 -11.94 -8.64
N HIS A 139 2.01 -10.87 -9.27
CA HIS A 139 2.64 -9.75 -8.56
C HIS A 139 1.66 -9.08 -7.58
N TYR A 140 0.42 -8.87 -8.00
CA TYR A 140 -0.64 -8.33 -7.15
C TYR A 140 -0.92 -9.23 -5.94
N VAL A 141 -1.09 -10.54 -6.15
CA VAL A 141 -1.28 -11.52 -5.07
C VAL A 141 -0.11 -11.48 -4.08
N MET A 142 1.13 -11.55 -4.57
CA MET A 142 2.31 -11.50 -3.71
C MET A 142 2.44 -10.19 -2.95
N ALA A 143 2.09 -9.05 -3.57
CA ALA A 143 2.11 -7.76 -2.92
C ALA A 143 1.06 -7.68 -1.78
N VAL A 144 -0.12 -8.28 -1.94
CA VAL A 144 -1.12 -8.38 -0.85
C VAL A 144 -0.60 -9.26 0.28
N LEU A 145 0.10 -10.36 -0.02
CA LEU A 145 0.74 -11.21 1.00
C LEU A 145 1.86 -10.48 1.75
N VAL A 146 2.70 -9.68 1.06
CA VAL A 146 3.74 -8.85 1.70
C VAL A 146 3.14 -7.77 2.58
N ARG A 147 2.05 -7.13 2.15
CA ARG A 147 1.27 -6.21 3.00
C ARG A 147 0.76 -6.91 4.25
N GLY A 148 0.37 -8.18 4.12
CA GLY A 148 -0.23 -8.98 5.18
C GLY A 148 -1.69 -8.62 5.44
N GLY A 149 -2.30 -9.34 6.38
CA GLY A 149 -3.71 -9.25 6.74
C GLY A 149 -4.18 -10.54 7.39
N VAL A 150 -5.45 -10.56 7.78
CA VAL A 150 -6.14 -11.79 8.20
C VAL A 150 -6.97 -12.26 7.01
N PHE A 151 -6.53 -13.33 6.37
CA PHE A 151 -7.19 -13.93 5.21
C PHE A 151 -7.89 -15.20 5.67
N GLY A 152 -9.11 -15.04 6.17
CA GLY A 152 -9.95 -16.13 6.66
C GLY A 152 -11.26 -16.18 5.90
N GLU A 153 -11.82 -17.38 5.81
CA GLU A 153 -13.21 -17.56 5.42
C GLU A 153 -14.10 -16.84 6.46
N SER A 154 -14.96 -15.94 6.00
CA SER A 154 -15.98 -15.35 6.86
C SER A 154 -17.13 -16.35 6.92
N ASP A 155 -17.53 -16.77 8.13
CA ASP A 155 -18.71 -17.62 8.38
C ASP A 155 -20.05 -16.89 8.09
N LYS A 156 -20.12 -16.07 7.04
CA LYS A 156 -21.31 -15.30 6.66
C LYS A 156 -21.76 -15.57 5.25
#